data_AF-A0A067QRQ3-F1
#
_entry.id   AF-A0A067QRQ3-F1
#
_cell.length_a   1.000
_cell.length_b   1.000
_cell.length_c   1.000
_cell.angle_alpha   90.00
_cell.angle_beta   90.00
_cell.angle_gamma   90.00
#
_symmetry.space_group_name_H-M   'P 1'
#
loop_
_entity.id
_entity.type
_entity.pdbx_description
1 polymer ?
#
loop_
_entity_poly.entity_id
_entity_poly.type
_entity_poly.pdbx_seq_one_letter_code
_entity_poly.pdbx_strand_id
1 'polypeptide(L)'
;MTYCYSVSASALGENCVRDIECSLPDDLKQERVWCYSGQCSCKKGFIRDGDRCVIGGDCTSDQDCKDLENSLCNIMLRDRAKCTCRDSFVAAANTTLCLPLVHEIGTGCDYSEQCSPNLGKVEYS
;
A
#
# COMPACT_ATOMS: atom_id res chain seq x y z
N MET A 1 36.07 8.98 -4.59
CA MET A 1 35.60 8.55 -5.92
C MET A 1 34.19 8.02 -5.73
N THR A 2 33.18 8.84 -6.04
CA THR A 2 31.77 8.44 -5.93
C THR A 2 31.37 7.88 -7.28
N TYR A 3 31.18 6.56 -7.37
CA TYR A 3 30.73 5.91 -8.58
C TYR A 3 29.21 6.08 -8.68
N CYS A 4 28.74 6.86 -9.66
CA CYS A 4 27.34 6.86 -10.07
C CYS A 4 27.12 5.68 -11.01
N TYR A 5 26.76 4.52 -10.47
CA TYR A 5 26.28 3.42 -11.31
C TYR A 5 24.92 3.84 -11.85
N SER A 6 24.77 3.83 -13.18
CA SER A 6 23.47 3.90 -13.83
C SER A 6 22.72 2.62 -13.49
N VAL A 7 21.99 2.62 -12.37
CA VAL A 7 20.99 1.59 -12.10
C VAL A 7 19.90 1.84 -13.14
N SER A 8 19.80 0.98 -14.13
CA SER A 8 18.64 0.95 -15.02
C SER A 8 17.43 0.75 -14.12
N ALA A 9 16.65 1.81 -13.94
CA ALA A 9 15.40 1.77 -13.18
C ALA A 9 14.42 0.85 -13.91
N SER A 10 14.27 -0.37 -13.40
CA SER A 10 13.34 -1.37 -13.93
C SER A 10 11.92 -1.08 -13.44
N ALA A 11 10.97 -1.01 -14.37
CA ALA A 11 9.56 -0.83 -14.08
C ALA A 11 8.86 -2.16 -13.72
N LEU A 12 7.58 -2.11 -13.32
CA LEU A 12 6.81 -3.32 -12.98
C LEU A 12 6.72 -4.30 -14.16
N GLY A 13 7.12 -5.55 -13.91
CA GLY A 13 7.19 -6.62 -14.90
C GLY A 13 8.49 -6.63 -15.71
N GLU A 14 9.38 -5.67 -15.53
CA GLU A 14 10.71 -5.71 -16.14
C GLU A 14 11.65 -6.61 -15.33
N ASN A 15 12.69 -7.09 -16.02
CA ASN A 15 13.68 -7.96 -15.42
C ASN A 15 14.51 -7.21 -14.36
N CYS A 16 14.83 -7.91 -13.29
CA CYS A 16 15.66 -7.42 -12.20
C CYS A 16 16.52 -8.55 -11.62
N VAL A 17 17.63 -8.18 -11.00
CA VAL A 17 18.48 -9.08 -10.20
C VAL A 17 18.36 -8.74 -8.72
N ARG A 18 18.16 -7.47 -8.38
CA ARG A 18 18.07 -6.97 -7.00
C ARG A 18 16.91 -6.00 -6.85
N ASP A 19 16.38 -5.93 -5.64
CA ASP A 19 15.27 -5.02 -5.29
C ASP A 19 15.60 -3.56 -5.64
N ILE A 20 16.86 -3.16 -5.49
CA ILE A 20 17.32 -1.79 -5.76
C ILE A 20 17.16 -1.35 -7.21
N GLU A 21 17.02 -2.30 -8.13
CA GLU A 21 16.79 -2.03 -9.56
C GLU A 21 15.33 -1.67 -9.83
N CYS A 22 14.40 -2.09 -8.97
CA CYS A 22 12.99 -1.80 -9.13
C CYS A 22 12.64 -0.43 -8.53
N SER A 23 12.12 0.49 -9.36
CA SER A 23 11.72 1.81 -8.89
C SER A 23 10.40 2.25 -9.52
N LEU A 24 9.48 2.76 -8.70
CA LEU A 24 8.25 3.39 -9.18
C LEU A 24 8.34 4.91 -8.98
N PRO A 25 7.74 5.71 -9.87
CA PRO A 25 7.73 7.18 -9.74
C PRO A 25 7.21 7.66 -8.38
N ASP A 26 6.21 6.96 -7.83
CA ASP A 26 5.58 7.26 -6.55
C ASP A 26 6.19 6.49 -5.36
N ASP A 27 7.23 5.68 -5.56
CA ASP A 27 7.82 4.79 -4.53
C ASP A 27 9.34 4.95 -4.40
N LEU A 28 9.78 6.19 -4.21
CA LEU A 28 11.22 6.54 -4.17
C LEU A 28 12.01 5.81 -3.07
N LYS A 29 11.33 5.29 -2.05
CA LYS A 29 11.93 4.52 -0.94
C LYS A 29 11.93 3.00 -1.16
N GLN A 30 11.38 2.51 -2.27
CA GLN A 30 11.25 1.07 -2.57
C GLN A 30 10.51 0.30 -1.47
N GLU A 31 9.46 0.90 -0.92
CA GLU A 31 8.68 0.31 0.17
C GLU A 31 7.63 -0.68 -0.36
N ARG A 32 7.23 -0.57 -1.64
CA ARG A 32 6.10 -1.30 -2.23
C ARG A 32 6.45 -2.19 -3.41
N VAL A 33 7.65 -2.05 -3.97
CA VAL A 33 8.16 -2.87 -5.08
C VAL A 33 9.39 -3.66 -4.63
N TRP A 34 9.57 -4.86 -5.19
CA TRP A 34 10.76 -5.69 -5.00
C TRP A 34 11.01 -6.60 -6.21
N CYS A 35 12.20 -7.18 -6.28
CA CYS A 35 12.56 -8.12 -7.31
C CYS A 35 12.10 -9.53 -6.93
N TYR A 36 11.04 -10.00 -7.57
CA TYR A 36 10.46 -11.30 -7.29
C TYR A 36 10.45 -12.17 -8.55
N SER A 37 11.02 -13.38 -8.46
CA SER A 37 11.13 -14.30 -9.61
C SER A 37 11.84 -13.68 -10.83
N GLY A 38 12.83 -12.80 -10.58
CA GLY A 38 13.58 -12.10 -11.62
C GLY A 38 12.83 -10.96 -12.31
N GLN A 39 11.64 -10.58 -11.81
CA GLN A 39 10.85 -9.46 -12.31
C GLN A 39 10.42 -8.51 -11.20
N CYS A 40 10.39 -7.22 -11.48
CA CYS A 40 9.89 -6.22 -10.53
C CYS A 40 8.39 -6.42 -10.30
N SER A 41 8.03 -6.70 -9.05
CA SER A 41 6.67 -7.01 -8.62
C SER A 41 6.29 -6.21 -7.39
N CYS A 42 5.01 -6.10 -7.11
CA CYS A 42 4.55 -5.49 -5.86
C CYS A 42 4.90 -6.39 -4.66
N LYS A 43 5.26 -5.77 -3.54
CA LYS A 43 5.46 -6.43 -2.25
C LYS A 43 4.15 -6.97 -1.69
N LYS A 44 4.25 -7.78 -0.64
CA LYS A 44 3.08 -8.42 -0.02
C LYS A 44 2.08 -7.36 0.48
N GLY A 45 0.79 -7.64 0.30
CA GLY A 45 -0.29 -6.71 0.63
C GLY A 45 -0.60 -5.64 -0.42
N PHE A 46 0.23 -5.53 -1.46
CA PHE A 46 -0.02 -4.65 -2.60
C PHE A 46 -0.42 -5.44 -3.84
N ILE A 47 -1.18 -4.80 -4.71
CA ILE A 47 -1.57 -5.29 -6.04
C ILE A 47 -1.13 -4.28 -7.10
N ARG A 48 -0.81 -4.78 -8.29
CA ARG A 48 -0.47 -3.96 -9.44
C ARG A 48 -1.71 -3.25 -9.98
N ASP A 49 -1.63 -1.93 -10.09
CA ASP A 49 -2.60 -1.07 -10.78
C ASP A 49 -1.83 -0.18 -11.77
N GLY A 50 -1.81 -0.60 -13.04
CA GLY A 50 -0.95 0.00 -14.07
C GLY A 50 0.54 -0.10 -13.71
N ASP A 51 1.16 1.06 -13.50
CA ASP A 51 2.58 1.21 -13.10
C ASP A 51 2.75 1.50 -11.60
N ARG A 52 1.71 1.23 -10.80
CA ARG A 52 1.68 1.51 -9.36
C ARG A 52 1.38 0.24 -8.58
N CYS A 53 1.85 0.20 -7.33
CA CYS A 53 1.50 -0.83 -6.36
C CYS A 53 0.55 -0.24 -5.31
N VAL A 54 -0.72 -0.62 -5.36
CA VAL A 54 -1.77 -0.10 -4.48
C VAL A 54 -2.22 -1.15 -3.47
N ILE A 55 -2.84 -0.73 -2.38
CA ILE A 55 -3.39 -1.64 -1.37
C ILE A 55 -4.42 -2.58 -2.02
N GLY A 56 -4.42 -3.85 -1.62
CA GLY A 56 -5.41 -4.83 -2.09
C GLY A 56 -4.80 -6.14 -2.64
N GLY A 57 -3.56 -6.43 -2.26
CA GLY A 57 -2.93 -7.73 -2.52
C GLY A 57 -3.76 -8.86 -1.91
N ASP A 58 -3.82 -9.99 -2.62
CA ASP A 58 -4.54 -11.17 -2.14
C ASP A 58 -3.80 -11.77 -0.92
N CYS A 59 -4.54 -12.28 0.05
CA CYS A 59 -3.99 -12.77 1.31
C CYS A 59 -4.74 -14.00 1.82
N THR A 60 -4.09 -14.74 2.71
CA THR A 60 -4.73 -15.83 3.48
C THR A 60 -4.65 -15.60 4.99
N SER A 61 -3.70 -14.76 5.41
CA SER A 61 -3.51 -14.35 6.80
C SER A 61 -2.91 -12.95 6.87
N ASP A 62 -2.96 -12.31 8.03
CA ASP A 62 -2.35 -10.99 8.27
C ASP A 62 -0.86 -10.94 7.89
N GLN A 63 -0.16 -12.07 7.92
CA GLN A 63 1.26 -12.17 7.56
C GLN A 63 1.51 -11.87 6.06
N ASP A 64 0.50 -12.05 5.22
CA ASP A 64 0.55 -11.69 3.80
C ASP A 64 0.35 -10.20 3.56
N CYS A 65 0.05 -9.42 4.60
CA CYS A 65 -0.10 -7.97 4.54
C CYS A 65 1.04 -7.23 5.28
N LYS A 66 2.03 -7.95 5.82
CA LYS A 66 3.06 -7.41 6.72
C LYS A 66 3.90 -6.25 6.16
N ASP A 67 4.06 -6.17 4.83
CA ASP A 67 4.84 -5.11 4.18
C ASP A 67 4.00 -3.82 4.01
N LEU A 68 2.68 -3.92 4.16
CA LEU A 68 1.77 -2.79 4.28
C LEU A 68 1.51 -2.50 5.77
N GLU A 69 2.08 -1.41 6.28
CA GLU A 69 1.91 -1.04 7.69
C GLU A 69 0.44 -0.76 8.03
N ASN A 70 0.04 -1.07 9.27
CA ASN A 70 -1.33 -0.87 9.78
C ASN A 70 -2.41 -1.54 8.93
N SER A 71 -2.11 -2.73 8.39
CA SER A 71 -3.05 -3.54 7.61
C SER A 71 -3.32 -4.93 8.20
N LEU A 72 -4.43 -5.51 7.75
CA LEU A 72 -4.87 -6.87 8.06
C LEU A 72 -5.37 -7.57 6.80
N CYS A 73 -5.47 -8.89 6.87
CA CYS A 73 -6.12 -9.67 5.82
C CYS A 73 -7.62 -9.71 6.06
N ASN A 74 -8.39 -9.08 5.18
CA ASN A 74 -9.84 -9.01 5.29
C ASN A 74 -10.49 -10.04 4.38
N ILE A 75 -11.26 -10.96 4.98
CA ILE A 75 -12.02 -11.98 4.26
C ILE A 75 -13.27 -11.31 3.66
N MET A 76 -13.25 -11.09 2.35
CA MET A 76 -14.36 -10.51 1.61
C MET A 76 -15.30 -11.62 1.09
N LEU A 77 -16.34 -11.24 0.35
CA LEU A 77 -17.31 -12.17 -0.21
C LEU A 77 -16.66 -13.22 -1.15
N ARG A 78 -17.14 -14.47 -1.05
CA ARG A 78 -16.71 -15.64 -1.85
C ARG A 78 -15.28 -16.11 -1.59
N ASP A 79 -14.87 -16.17 -0.33
CA ASP A 79 -13.56 -16.69 0.09
C ASP A 79 -12.35 -15.98 -0.54
N ARG A 80 -12.57 -14.77 -1.07
CA ARG A 80 -11.50 -13.91 -1.56
C ARG A 80 -11.11 -12.98 -0.42
N ALA A 81 -9.88 -13.11 0.06
CA ALA A 81 -9.35 -12.23 1.08
C ALA A 81 -8.30 -11.30 0.49
N LYS A 82 -8.35 -10.04 0.88
CA LYS A 82 -7.46 -8.98 0.41
C LYS A 82 -6.92 -8.19 1.58
N CYS A 83 -5.70 -7.70 1.45
CA CYS A 83 -5.11 -6.82 2.43
C CYS A 83 -5.83 -5.46 2.41
N THR A 84 -6.28 -5.02 3.58
CA THR A 84 -6.94 -3.73 3.80
C THR A 84 -6.36 -3.07 5.05
N CYS A 85 -6.59 -1.77 5.21
CA CYS A 85 -6.23 -1.09 6.45
C CYS A 85 -6.97 -1.71 7.65
N ARG A 86 -6.31 -1.72 8.81
CA ARG A 86 -6.92 -2.14 10.08
C ARG A 86 -8.02 -1.18 10.51
N ASP A 87 -8.81 -1.61 11.48
CA ASP A 87 -9.71 -0.72 12.20
C ASP A 87 -8.92 0.49 12.74
N SER A 88 -9.56 1.66 12.72
CA SER A 88 -8.93 2.95 13.04
C SER A 88 -7.88 3.45 12.03
N PHE A 89 -7.78 2.86 10.84
CA PHE A 89 -6.97 3.38 9.73
C PHE A 89 -7.79 3.50 8.44
N VAL A 90 -7.38 4.40 7.55
CA VAL A 90 -7.95 4.61 6.22
C VAL A 90 -6.86 4.63 5.16
N ALA A 91 -7.16 4.12 3.97
CA ALA A 91 -6.23 4.24 2.85
C ALA A 91 -6.08 5.72 2.46
N ALA A 92 -4.84 6.16 2.24
CA ALA A 92 -4.57 7.46 1.66
C ALA A 92 -5.21 7.59 0.26
N ALA A 93 -5.44 8.81 -0.21
CA ALA A 93 -6.05 9.09 -1.53
C ALA A 93 -5.38 8.34 -2.69
N ASN A 94 -4.06 8.17 -2.60
CA ASN A 94 -3.25 7.50 -3.61
C ASN A 94 -3.24 5.96 -3.46
N THR A 95 -3.91 5.43 -2.44
CA THR A 95 -4.06 4.01 -2.07
C THR A 95 -2.74 3.28 -1.79
N THR A 96 -1.72 3.97 -1.28
CA THR A 96 -0.39 3.36 -1.06
C THR A 96 -0.02 3.14 0.40
N LEU A 97 -0.75 3.72 1.36
CA LEU A 97 -0.51 3.53 2.78
C LEU A 97 -1.79 3.68 3.60
N CYS A 98 -1.77 3.16 4.83
CA CYS A 98 -2.85 3.26 5.79
C CYS A 98 -2.56 4.37 6.80
N LEU A 99 -3.36 5.43 6.75
CA LEU A 99 -3.29 6.60 7.62
C LEU A 99 -4.18 6.41 8.85
N PRO A 100 -3.78 6.88 10.05
CA PRO A 100 -4.62 6.81 11.23
C PRO A 100 -5.88 7.67 11.05
N LEU A 101 -7.02 7.15 11.49
CA LEU A 101 -8.28 7.90 11.52
C LEU A 101 -8.23 9.01 12.56
N VAL A 102 -8.88 10.13 12.23
CA VAL A 102 -9.13 11.19 13.19
C VAL A 102 -10.45 10.90 13.89
N HIS A 103 -10.36 10.57 15.18
CA HIS A 103 -11.52 10.16 15.99
C HIS A 103 -12.30 11.34 16.58
N GLU A 104 -11.72 12.54 16.63
CA GLU A 104 -12.33 13.71 17.27
C GLU A 104 -12.43 14.91 16.31
N ILE A 105 -13.63 15.47 16.18
CA ILE A 105 -13.85 16.70 15.41
C ILE A 105 -13.06 17.84 16.05
N GLY A 106 -12.23 18.53 15.26
CA GLY A 106 -11.41 19.66 15.70
C GLY A 106 -9.95 19.34 16.02
N THR A 107 -9.53 18.07 16.02
CA THR A 107 -8.12 17.68 16.20
C THR A 107 -7.26 17.89 14.94
N GLY A 108 -7.90 18.20 13.80
CA GLY A 108 -7.24 18.40 12.52
C GLY A 108 -6.89 17.07 11.83
N CYS A 109 -7.00 17.03 10.51
CA CYS A 109 -6.49 15.94 9.69
C CYS A 109 -5.41 16.47 8.75
N ASP A 110 -4.37 15.67 8.51
CA ASP A 110 -3.35 16.00 7.51
C ASP A 110 -3.93 15.82 6.09
N TYR A 111 -4.84 14.84 5.93
CA TYR A 111 -5.50 14.51 4.67
C TYR A 111 -7.01 14.34 4.82
N SER A 112 -7.76 14.68 3.77
CA SER A 112 -9.24 14.62 3.72
C SER A 112 -9.81 13.25 4.06
N GLU A 113 -9.10 12.19 3.69
CA GLU A 113 -9.55 10.80 3.86
C GLU A 113 -9.67 10.45 5.35
N GLN A 114 -8.80 11.01 6.20
CA GLN A 114 -8.81 10.78 7.65
C GLN A 114 -10.03 11.39 8.34
N CYS A 115 -10.59 12.45 7.75
CA CYS A 115 -11.78 13.16 8.22
C CYS A 115 -13.09 12.57 7.66
N SER A 116 -13.02 11.71 6.65
CA SER A 116 -14.19 11.15 5.95
C SER A 116 -15.08 10.18 6.75
N PRO A 117 -14.58 9.39 7.74
CA PRO A 117 -15.44 8.43 8.47
C PRO A 117 -16.55 9.10 9.29
N ASN A 118 -16.37 10.36 9.67
CA ASN A 118 -17.30 11.11 10.52
C ASN A 118 -18.26 12.01 9.73
N LEU A 119 -18.14 12.08 8.39
CA LEU A 119 -18.96 12.98 7.56
C LEU A 119 -20.37 12.47 7.24
N GLY A 120 -20.84 11.36 7.83
CA GLY A 120 -22.15 10.82 7.45
C GLY A 120 -22.75 9.65 8.22
N LYS A 121 -22.31 9.35 9.46
CA LYS A 121 -23.10 8.44 10.31
C LYS A 121 -24.19 9.25 10.99
N VAL A 122 -25.41 9.19 10.46
CA VAL A 122 -26.61 9.60 11.20
C VAL A 122 -26.71 8.68 12.40
N GLU A 123 -26.38 9.18 13.61
CA GLU A 123 -26.74 8.48 14.84
C GLU A 123 -28.27 8.54 14.96
N TYR A 124 -28.93 7.40 14.78
CA TYR A 124 -30.27 7.23 15.30
C TYR A 124 -30.14 6.98 16.81
N SER A 125 -30.37 8.04 17.58
CA SER A 125 -30.65 8.00 19.03
C SER A 125 -32.09 7.57 19.29
#